data_AF-A0A811SI13-F1
#
_entry.id   AF-A0A811SI13-F1
#
_cell.length_a   1.000
_cell.length_b   1.000
_cell.length_c   1.000
_cell.angle_alpha   90.00
_cell.angle_beta   90.00
_cell.angle_gamma   90.00
#
_symmetry.space_group_name_H-M   'P 1'
#
loop_
_entity.id
_entity.type
_entity.pdbx_description
1 polymer ?
#
loop_
_entity_poly.entity_id
_entity_poly.type
_entity_poly.pdbx_seq_one_letter_code
_entity_poly.pdbx_strand_id
1 'polypeptide(L)'
;MNELPAADAQDGDDDHLPAQIFVDSFKKTLPRSVLSTPILRVTKPARVLDDVDLVPKRSARLAAKSRYREMHREAQARKVMMKRLGFEMETQVPDEASFDEFQEVFALPLTPSKREAMEILFPGRKQRAPSAVRAA
;
A
#
# COMPACT_ATOMS: atom_id res chain seq x y z
N MET A 1 -85.08 -4.73 51.97
CA MET A 1 -83.73 -5.15 51.53
C MET A 1 -83.61 -4.72 50.06
N ASN A 2 -82.75 -3.82 49.62
CA ASN A 2 -81.69 -3.05 50.26
C ASN A 2 -81.60 -1.68 49.58
N GLU A 3 -81.10 -0.75 50.37
CA GLU A 3 -80.68 0.59 50.04
C GLU A 3 -79.32 0.62 49.32
N LEU A 4 -79.12 1.73 48.60
CA LEU A 4 -77.88 2.44 48.25
C LEU A 4 -77.12 2.21 46.92
N PRO A 5 -76.64 3.32 46.31
CA PRO A 5 -75.94 3.43 45.04
C PRO A 5 -74.41 3.43 45.21
N ALA A 6 -73.68 3.24 44.11
CA ALA A 6 -72.26 3.57 44.04
C ALA A 6 -72.00 4.29 42.70
N ALA A 7 -71.87 5.61 42.80
CA ALA A 7 -71.00 6.35 41.91
C ALA A 7 -69.58 5.93 42.26
N ASP A 8 -68.84 5.41 41.28
CA ASP A 8 -67.39 5.48 41.30
C ASP A 8 -66.94 6.03 39.96
N ALA A 9 -66.48 7.28 40.03
CA ALA A 9 -65.62 7.88 39.06
C ALA A 9 -64.27 7.15 39.08
N GLN A 10 -63.86 6.68 37.91
CA GLN A 10 -62.45 6.54 37.50
C GLN A 10 -62.50 7.00 36.03
N ASP A 11 -62.16 8.23 35.62
CA ASP A 11 -61.00 9.07 35.92
C ASP A 11 -59.69 8.29 36.08
N GLY A 12 -58.80 8.46 35.10
CA GLY A 12 -57.67 7.59 34.78
C GLY A 12 -58.02 6.73 33.56
N ASP A 13 -57.55 7.00 32.35
CA ASP A 13 -56.14 7.14 32.02
C ASP A 13 -55.94 8.12 30.83
N ASP A 14 -55.94 9.42 31.10
CA ASP A 14 -55.39 10.46 30.21
C ASP A 14 -53.89 10.71 30.47
N ASP A 15 -53.17 9.68 30.94
CA ASP A 15 -51.71 9.68 31.10
C ASP A 15 -51.06 8.75 30.08
N HIS A 16 -51.43 8.88 28.80
CA HIS A 16 -50.47 8.59 27.75
C HIS A 16 -49.37 9.66 27.82
N LEU A 17 -48.40 9.40 28.69
CA LEU A 17 -47.23 10.23 28.90
C LEU A 17 -46.68 10.69 27.53
N PRO A 18 -46.20 11.94 27.40
CA PRO A 18 -45.59 12.43 26.17
C PRO A 18 -44.51 11.47 25.63
N ALA A 19 -43.87 10.72 26.54
CA ALA A 19 -42.93 9.66 26.23
C ALA A 19 -43.53 8.47 25.47
N GLN A 20 -44.74 8.02 25.80
CA GLN A 20 -45.38 6.89 25.10
C GLN A 20 -45.87 7.30 23.72
N ILE A 21 -46.46 8.50 23.60
CA ILE A 21 -46.81 9.11 22.30
C ILE A 21 -45.54 9.26 21.42
N PHE A 22 -44.43 9.70 22.01
CA PHE A 22 -43.14 9.79 21.35
C PHE A 22 -42.62 8.42 20.90
N VAL A 23 -42.64 7.40 21.77
CA VAL A 23 -42.20 6.04 21.45
C VAL A 23 -43.05 5.43 20.34
N ASP A 24 -44.36 5.61 20.38
CA ASP A 24 -45.27 5.07 19.37
C ASP A 24 -45.12 5.77 18.02
N SER A 25 -44.60 7.01 17.99
CA SER A 25 -44.23 7.68 16.74
C SER A 25 -43.12 6.96 15.96
N PHE A 26 -42.17 6.30 16.65
CA PHE A 26 -41.09 5.53 16.02
C PHE A 26 -41.52 4.14 15.55
N LYS A 27 -42.61 3.59 16.11
CA LYS A 27 -43.15 2.29 15.68
C LYS A 27 -43.94 2.38 14.38
N LYS A 28 -44.24 3.58 13.88
CA LYS A 28 -44.90 3.78 12.58
C LYS A 28 -43.97 3.32 11.47
N THR A 29 -44.38 2.28 10.75
CA THR A 29 -43.64 1.80 9.58
C THR A 29 -43.59 2.90 8.54
N LEU A 30 -42.37 3.26 8.11
CA LEU A 30 -42.17 4.29 7.11
C LEU A 30 -42.90 3.89 5.82
N PRO A 31 -43.75 4.75 5.23
CA PRO A 31 -44.54 4.40 4.04
C PRO A 31 -43.66 4.14 2.80
N ARG A 32 -42.38 4.53 2.85
CA ARG A 32 -41.40 4.28 1.81
C ARG A 32 -40.05 3.94 2.44
N SER A 33 -39.39 2.90 1.94
CA SER A 33 -38.03 2.58 2.35
C SER A 33 -37.11 3.75 2.00
N VAL A 34 -36.47 4.35 3.01
CA VAL A 34 -35.50 5.45 2.80
C VAL A 34 -34.25 4.95 2.08
N LEU A 35 -33.98 3.64 2.18
CA LEU A 35 -32.88 2.99 1.50
C LEU A 35 -33.33 2.54 0.10
N SER A 36 -32.60 3.01 -0.92
CA SER A 36 -32.68 2.46 -2.27
C SER A 36 -32.13 1.03 -2.24
N THR A 37 -32.96 0.03 -2.55
CA THR A 37 -32.47 -1.34 -2.73
C THR A 37 -31.44 -1.35 -3.85
N PRO A 38 -30.20 -1.80 -3.61
CA PRO A 38 -29.17 -1.81 -4.64
C PRO A 38 -29.59 -2.79 -5.74
N ILE A 39 -29.54 -2.32 -6.99
CA ILE A 39 -29.83 -3.17 -8.16
C ILE A 39 -28.76 -4.25 -8.24
N LEU A 40 -29.15 -5.51 -8.03
CA LEU A 40 -28.28 -6.65 -8.25
C LEU A 40 -27.97 -6.76 -9.73
N ARG A 41 -26.71 -6.55 -10.11
CA ARG A 41 -26.24 -6.78 -11.49
C ARG A 41 -26.24 -8.27 -11.75
N VAL A 42 -27.18 -8.74 -12.58
CA VAL A 42 -27.17 -10.12 -13.09
C VAL A 42 -25.93 -10.29 -13.97
N THR A 43 -24.96 -11.06 -13.50
CA THR A 43 -23.81 -11.47 -14.31
C THR A 43 -24.26 -12.53 -15.31
N LYS A 44 -23.87 -12.37 -16.59
CA LYS A 44 -24.11 -13.39 -17.62
C LYS A 44 -23.58 -14.75 -17.13
N PRO A 45 -24.27 -15.87 -17.43
CA PRO A 45 -23.82 -17.19 -17.00
C PRO A 45 -22.41 -17.43 -17.54
N ALA A 46 -21.52 -17.89 -16.65
CA ALA A 46 -20.17 -18.27 -17.02
C ALA A 46 -20.25 -19.33 -18.12
N ARG A 47 -19.62 -19.06 -19.26
CA ARG A 47 -19.37 -20.13 -20.23
C ARG A 47 -18.49 -21.14 -19.51
N VAL A 48 -18.86 -22.41 -19.56
CA VAL A 48 -18.01 -23.51 -19.09
C VAL A 48 -16.78 -23.49 -19.99
N LEU A 49 -15.71 -22.86 -19.51
CA LEU A 49 -14.39 -22.90 -20.11
C LEU A 49 -13.54 -23.75 -19.18
N ASP A 50 -12.80 -24.70 -19.74
CA ASP A 50 -11.86 -25.50 -18.97
C ASP A 50 -10.78 -24.58 -18.37
N ASP A 51 -10.29 -24.88 -17.16
CA ASP A 51 -9.32 -24.03 -16.43
C ASP A 51 -8.04 -23.73 -17.23
N VAL A 52 -7.72 -24.57 -18.21
CA VAL A 52 -6.59 -24.39 -19.16
C VAL A 52 -6.83 -23.27 -20.18
N ASP A 53 -8.09 -22.99 -20.52
CA ASP A 53 -8.47 -21.90 -21.43
C ASP A 53 -8.65 -20.57 -20.68
N LEU A 54 -8.67 -20.62 -19.35
CA LEU A 54 -8.81 -19.47 -18.47
C LEU A 54 -7.49 -18.73 -18.30
N VAL A 55 -6.79 -18.42 -19.40
CA VAL A 55 -5.65 -17.51 -19.38
C VAL A 55 -6.20 -16.14 -18.97
N PRO A 56 -5.81 -15.56 -17.80
CA PRO A 56 -6.25 -14.24 -17.43
C PRO A 56 -5.80 -13.27 -18.51
N LYS A 57 -6.74 -12.83 -19.35
CA LYS A 57 -6.51 -11.97 -20.51
C LYS A 57 -6.14 -10.59 -19.99
N ARG A 58 -4.88 -10.44 -19.54
CA ARG A 58 -4.35 -9.14 -19.11
C ARG A 58 -4.48 -8.24 -20.31
N SER A 59 -5.25 -7.16 -20.18
CA SER A 59 -5.39 -6.19 -21.26
C SER A 59 -3.99 -5.81 -21.76
N ALA A 60 -3.81 -5.60 -23.06
CA ALA A 60 -2.50 -5.27 -23.64
C ALA A 60 -1.81 -4.13 -22.86
N ARG A 61 -2.61 -3.17 -22.38
CA ARG A 61 -2.19 -2.08 -21.49
C ARG A 61 -1.59 -2.55 -20.16
N LEU A 62 -2.16 -3.56 -19.52
CA LEU A 62 -1.65 -4.14 -18.25
C LEU A 62 -0.46 -5.08 -18.47
N ALA A 63 -0.43 -5.82 -19.58
CA ALA A 63 0.72 -6.65 -19.94
C ALA A 63 1.98 -5.79 -20.22
N ALA A 64 1.81 -4.64 -20.89
CA ALA A 64 2.88 -3.67 -21.10
C ALA A 64 3.41 -3.07 -19.79
N LYS A 65 2.55 -2.85 -18.79
CA LYS A 65 2.93 -2.36 -17.45
C LYS A 65 3.73 -3.37 -16.62
N SER A 66 3.72 -4.66 -16.98
CA SER A 66 4.40 -5.70 -16.19
C SER A 66 5.92 -5.62 -16.32
N ARG A 67 6.45 -5.18 -17.47
CA ARG A 67 7.90 -5.04 -17.72
C ARG A 67 8.58 -3.96 -16.86
N TYR A 68 7.80 -3.04 -16.30
CA TYR A 68 8.28 -1.94 -15.44
C TYR A 68 7.89 -2.11 -13.96
N ARG A 69 7.24 -3.22 -13.58
CA ARG A 69 7.08 -3.51 -12.15
C ARG A 69 8.44 -3.93 -11.63
N GLU A 70 9.03 -3.08 -10.79
CA GLU A 70 10.31 -3.21 -10.10
C GLU A 70 10.93 -4.61 -10.18
N MET A 71 12.06 -4.74 -10.89
CA MET A 71 12.91 -5.94 -10.89
C MET A 71 13.27 -6.41 -9.47
N HIS A 72 13.13 -5.54 -8.46
CA HIS A 72 13.55 -5.81 -7.10
C HIS A 72 12.46 -5.44 -6.09
N ARG A 73 11.26 -6.03 -6.21
CA ARG A 73 10.20 -5.87 -5.19
C ARG A 73 10.69 -6.19 -3.78
N GLU A 74 11.58 -7.17 -3.66
CA GLU A 74 12.22 -7.48 -2.38
C GLU A 74 13.14 -6.35 -1.89
N ALA A 75 13.93 -5.74 -2.77
CA ALA A 75 14.75 -4.58 -2.39
C ALA A 75 13.88 -3.37 -2.02
N GLN A 76 12.76 -3.17 -2.72
CA GLN A 76 11.79 -2.14 -2.39
C GLN A 76 11.15 -2.39 -1.02
N ALA A 77 10.74 -3.62 -0.74
CA ALA A 77 10.20 -4.01 0.57
C ALA A 77 11.23 -3.84 1.69
N ARG A 78 12.48 -4.27 1.47
CA ARG A 78 13.59 -4.06 2.40
C ARG A 78 13.85 -2.57 2.63
N LYS A 79 13.85 -1.75 1.57
CA LYS A 79 14.02 -0.29 1.68
C LYS A 79 12.90 0.35 2.50
N VAL A 80 11.64 -0.04 2.26
CA VAL A 80 10.50 0.45 3.05
C VAL A 80 10.60 0.00 4.52
N MET A 81 11.04 -1.22 4.79
CA MET A 81 11.27 -1.70 6.15
C MET A 81 12.39 -0.90 6.84
N MET A 82 13.51 -0.68 6.17
CA MET A 82 14.62 0.13 6.69
C MET A 82 14.17 1.56 7.01
N LYS A 83 13.38 2.19 6.14
CA LYS A 83 12.75 3.49 6.39
C LYS A 83 11.88 3.50 7.64
N ARG A 84 10.98 2.52 7.76
CA ARG A 84 10.03 2.44 8.87
C ARG A 84 10.68 2.16 10.21
N LEU A 85 11.79 1.43 10.20
CA LEU A 85 12.58 1.09 11.39
C LEU A 85 13.60 2.18 11.74
N GLY A 86 13.66 3.27 10.98
CA GLY A 86 14.60 4.38 11.23
C GLY A 86 16.06 4.05 10.92
N PHE A 87 16.33 2.98 10.16
CA PHE A 87 17.68 2.60 9.74
C PHE A 87 18.18 3.39 8.53
N GLU A 88 17.29 4.04 7.79
CA GLU A 88 17.69 4.90 6.69
C GLU A 88 18.14 6.24 7.26
N MET A 89 19.46 6.43 7.37
CA MET A 89 20.03 7.76 7.57
C MET A 89 19.76 8.58 6.33
N GLU A 90 19.28 9.80 6.49
CA GLU A 90 19.29 10.79 5.43
C GLU A 90 20.73 10.88 4.92
N THR A 91 20.95 10.46 3.67
CA THR A 91 22.21 10.77 2.98
C THR A 91 22.28 12.28 2.96
N GLN A 92 23.04 12.85 3.90
CA GLN A 92 23.33 14.28 3.89
C GLN A 92 23.87 14.59 2.51
N VAL A 93 23.26 15.59 1.86
CA VAL A 93 23.79 16.11 0.62
C VAL A 93 25.24 16.50 0.93
N PRO A 94 26.22 15.95 0.19
CA PRO A 94 27.60 16.32 0.41
C PRO A 94 27.72 17.84 0.32
N ASP A 95 28.44 18.43 1.27
CA ASP A 95 28.74 19.86 1.22
C ASP A 95 29.42 20.19 -0.12
N GLU A 96 28.86 21.17 -0.83
CA GLU A 96 29.29 21.53 -2.18
C GLU A 96 30.77 21.95 -2.17
N ALA A 97 31.21 22.64 -1.10
CA ALA A 97 32.61 23.02 -0.93
C ALA A 97 33.55 21.80 -0.76
N SER A 98 33.11 20.77 -0.04
CA SER A 98 33.88 19.53 0.12
C SER A 98 33.99 18.75 -1.20
N PHE A 99 32.97 18.83 -2.05
CA PHE A 99 32.97 18.19 -3.36
C PHE A 99 33.90 18.91 -4.35
N ASP A 100 33.94 20.24 -4.31
CA ASP A 100 34.85 21.04 -5.13
C ASP A 100 36.31 20.82 -4.72
N GLU A 101 36.62 20.75 -3.42
CA GLU A 101 37.95 20.42 -2.92
C GLU A 101 38.39 19.02 -3.39
N PHE A 102 37.49 18.04 -3.36
CA PHE A 102 37.77 16.71 -3.91
C PHE A 102 38.12 16.80 -5.40
N GLN A 103 37.36 17.53 -6.20
CA GLN A 103 37.68 17.69 -7.62
C GLN A 103 39.05 18.34 -7.82
N GLU A 104 39.38 19.37 -7.04
CA GLU A 104 40.67 20.06 -7.15
C GLU A 104 41.85 19.13 -6.80
N VAL A 105 41.73 18.36 -5.71
CA VAL A 105 42.76 17.42 -5.26
C VAL A 105 43.04 16.33 -6.30
N PHE A 106 42.00 15.84 -6.98
CA PHE A 106 42.13 14.76 -7.97
C PHE A 106 42.26 15.25 -9.42
N ALA A 107 42.08 16.55 -9.70
CA ALA A 107 42.38 17.14 -11.00
C ALA A 107 43.89 17.20 -11.29
N LEU A 108 44.70 17.33 -10.23
CA LEU A 108 46.15 17.30 -10.34
C LEU A 108 46.63 15.89 -10.70
N PRO A 109 47.48 15.74 -11.73
CA PRO A 109 48.05 14.45 -12.06
C PRO A 109 48.88 13.93 -10.88
N LEU A 110 48.78 12.62 -10.63
CA LEU A 110 49.58 11.96 -9.59
C LEU A 110 51.06 12.28 -9.78
N THR A 111 51.73 12.59 -8.66
CA THR A 111 53.18 12.80 -8.62
C THR A 111 53.91 11.57 -9.16
N PRO A 112 55.10 11.75 -9.80
CA PRO A 112 55.82 10.64 -10.43
C PRO A 112 56.09 9.48 -9.46
N SER A 113 56.50 9.78 -8.22
CA SER A 113 56.72 8.78 -7.17
C SER A 113 55.44 7.98 -6.81
N LYS A 114 54.27 8.64 -6.72
CA LYS A 114 53.00 7.94 -6.46
C LYS A 114 52.59 7.05 -7.63
N ARG A 115 52.90 7.47 -8.86
CA ARG A 115 52.62 6.70 -10.08
C ARG A 115 53.49 5.45 -10.16
N GLU A 116 54.78 5.57 -9.92
CA GLU A 116 55.71 4.42 -9.84
C GLU A 116 55.28 3.43 -8.76
N ALA A 117 54.89 3.93 -7.58
CA ALA A 117 54.36 3.09 -6.50
C ALA A 117 53.08 2.34 -6.92
N MET A 118 52.17 2.98 -7.66
CA MET A 118 50.98 2.33 -8.21
C MET A 118 51.32 1.23 -9.23
N GLU A 119 52.34 1.44 -10.07
CA GLU A 119 52.78 0.43 -11.04
C GLU A 119 53.36 -0.82 -10.37
N ILE A 120 54.08 -0.64 -9.26
CA ILE A 120 54.63 -1.74 -8.45
C ILE A 120 53.50 -2.47 -7.71
N LEU A 121 52.58 -1.73 -7.08
CA LEU A 121 51.53 -2.32 -6.24
C LEU A 121 50.41 -2.97 -7.06
N PHE A 122 50.13 -2.44 -8.25
CA PHE A 122 49.10 -2.95 -9.16
C PHE A 122 49.71 -3.33 -10.51
N PRO A 123 50.43 -4.47 -10.59
CA PRO A 123 50.92 -5.01 -11.85
C PRO A 123 49.74 -5.14 -12.82
N GLY A 124 49.79 -4.37 -13.91
CA GLY A 124 48.71 -4.33 -14.88
C GLY A 124 48.35 -5.73 -15.38
N ARG A 125 47.13 -5.88 -15.89
CA ARG A 125 46.60 -7.14 -16.46
C ARG A 125 47.55 -7.78 -17.49
N LYS A 126 48.42 -6.97 -18.12
CA LYS A 126 49.44 -7.39 -19.08
C LYS A 126 50.58 -8.23 -18.47
N GLN A 127 50.76 -8.17 -17.14
CA GLN A 127 51.72 -8.99 -16.39
C GLN A 127 51.07 -10.15 -15.65
N ARG A 128 49.73 -10.22 -15.61
CA ARG A 128 49.06 -11.44 -15.14
C ARG A 128 49.25 -12.51 -16.20
N ALA A 129 49.98 -13.57 -15.82
CA ALA A 129 50.02 -14.78 -16.61
C ALA A 129 48.59 -15.19 -16.99
N PRO A 130 48.33 -15.63 -18.23
CA PRO A 130 47.00 -16.07 -18.63
C PRO A 130 46.57 -17.17 -17.66
N SER A 131 45.49 -16.93 -16.90
CA SER A 131 44.94 -17.97 -16.04
C SER A 131 44.46 -19.09 -16.97
N ALA A 132 45.08 -20.27 -16.85
CA ALA A 132 44.67 -21.44 -17.61
C ALA A 132 43.19 -21.74 -17.33
N VAL A 133 42.34 -21.51 -18.32
CA VAL A 133 40.93 -21.87 -18.27
C VAL A 133 40.87 -23.39 -18.34
N ARG A 134 40.57 -24.06 -17.23
CA ARG A 134 40.23 -25.49 -17.22
C ARG A 134 38.82 -25.63 -17.79
N ALA A 135 38.73 -26.28 -18.95
CA ALA A 135 37.47 -26.77 -19.48
C ALA A 135 36.94 -27.88 -18.56
N ALA A 136 35.65 -27.83 -18.24
CA ALA A 136 34.89 -28.88 -17.60
C ALA A 136 34.12 -29.68 -18.66
#